data_AF-A0A6F8YJN1-F1
#
_entry.id   AF-A0A6F8YJN1-F1
#
_cell.length_a   1.000
_cell.length_b   1.000
_cell.length_c   1.000
_cell.angle_alpha   90.00
_cell.angle_beta   90.00
_cell.angle_gamma   90.00
#
_symmetry.space_group_name_H-M   'P 1'
#
loop_
_entity.id
_entity.type
_entity.pdbx_description
1 polymer ?
#
loop_
_entity_poly.entity_id
_entity_poly.type
_entity_poly.pdbx_seq_one_letter_code
_entity_poly.pdbx_strand_id
1 'polypeptide(L)' 'MAYDVSAVRATYPALSDGYAYLDGAAGTQVPEAVIEAIASAYRRGSETWAGRSRPATGRTPSSPRLGQRSPTWSAATPGA' A
#
# COMPACT_ATOMS: atom_id res chain seq x y z
N MET A 1 -3.14 -17.01 26.41
CA MET A 1 -3.21 -17.54 25.02
C MET A 1 -1.79 -17.77 24.54
N ALA A 2 -1.46 -18.97 24.08
CA ALA A 2 -0.16 -19.24 23.47
C ALA A 2 -0.21 -18.91 21.98
N TYR A 3 0.83 -18.29 21.47
CA TYR A 3 0.97 -17.97 20.06
C TYR A 3 1.60 -19.17 19.33
N ASP A 4 0.93 -19.68 18.29
CA ASP A 4 1.42 -20.81 17.51
C ASP A 4 2.43 -20.34 16.45
N VAL A 5 3.70 -20.38 16.82
CA VAL A 5 4.81 -20.01 15.93
C VAL A 5 4.96 -21.00 14.77
N SER A 6 4.62 -22.28 14.97
CA SER A 6 4.77 -23.31 13.94
C SER A 6 3.78 -23.09 12.81
N ALA A 7 2.53 -22.79 13.13
CA ALA A 7 1.51 -22.44 12.15
C ALA A 7 1.90 -21.19 11.35
N VAL A 8 2.47 -20.18 12.00
CA VAL A 8 2.92 -18.96 11.34
C VAL A 8 4.10 -19.23 10.43
N ARG A 9 5.12 -19.98 10.88
CA ARG A 9 6.28 -20.31 10.05
C ARG A 9 5.91 -21.12 8.80
N ALA A 10 4.88 -21.95 8.88
CA ALA A 10 4.37 -22.71 7.73
C ALA A 10 3.85 -21.80 6.60
N THR A 11 3.49 -20.53 6.87
CA THR A 11 3.05 -19.61 5.82
C THR A 11 4.20 -18.93 5.07
N TYR A 12 5.46 -19.13 5.48
CA TYR A 12 6.63 -18.49 4.87
C TYR A 12 7.46 -19.51 4.08
N PRO A 13 7.28 -19.59 2.74
CA PRO A 13 7.98 -20.58 1.92
C PRO A 13 9.51 -20.46 1.99
N ALA A 14 10.02 -19.23 2.17
CA ALA A 14 11.45 -18.97 2.33
C ALA A 14 12.09 -19.70 3.54
N LEU A 15 11.31 -20.15 4.53
CA LEU A 15 11.85 -20.86 5.70
C LEU A 15 12.04 -22.37 5.47
N SER A 16 11.68 -22.89 4.28
CA SER A 16 11.81 -24.30 3.91
C SER A 16 13.20 -24.67 3.36
N ASP A 17 14.07 -23.70 3.11
CA ASP A 17 15.39 -23.88 2.50
C ASP A 17 16.50 -24.33 3.47
N GLY A 18 16.17 -24.43 4.76
CA GLY A 18 17.09 -24.86 5.82
C GLY A 18 17.96 -23.76 6.39
N TYR A 19 17.79 -22.49 5.98
CA TYR A 19 18.54 -21.36 6.52
C TYR A 19 17.80 -20.67 7.67
N ALA A 20 18.58 -20.04 8.56
CA ALA A 20 18.06 -19.19 9.62
C ALA A 20 18.21 -17.71 9.21
N TYR A 21 17.08 -17.06 8.96
CA TYR A 21 17.01 -15.64 8.61
C TYR A 21 16.91 -14.80 9.89
N LEU A 22 18.01 -14.16 10.27
CA LEU A 22 18.11 -13.37 11.51
C LEU A 22 18.12 -11.85 11.27
N ASP A 23 18.02 -11.42 10.01
CA ASP A 23 18.00 -10.02 9.62
C ASP A 23 16.61 -9.57 9.19
N GLY A 24 15.68 -9.53 10.15
CA GLY A 24 14.34 -8.98 9.91
C GLY A 24 14.33 -7.45 9.76
N ALA A 25 15.43 -6.77 10.11
CA ALA A 25 15.51 -5.31 10.10
C ALA A 25 15.85 -4.76 8.70
N ALA A 26 16.74 -5.45 7.96
CA ALA A 26 17.02 -5.10 6.57
C ALA A 26 15.89 -5.51 5.61
N GLY A 27 15.08 -6.50 5.99
CA GLY A 27 13.94 -6.94 5.20
C GLY A 27 13.19 -8.10 5.85
N THR A 28 11.88 -8.12 5.68
CA THR A 28 11.06 -9.23 6.18
C THR A 28 10.81 -10.26 5.08
N GLN A 29 10.71 -11.53 5.48
CA GLN A 29 10.28 -12.59 4.57
C GLN A 29 8.82 -12.36 4.15
N VAL A 30 8.46 -12.85 2.96
CA VAL A 30 7.11 -12.66 2.40
C VAL A 30 6.29 -13.93 2.62
N PRO A 31 5.11 -13.86 3.26
CA PRO A 31 4.23 -15.01 3.42
C PRO A 31 3.46 -15.32 2.12
N GLU A 32 3.03 -16.57 1.98
CA GLU A 32 2.32 -17.10 0.80
C GLU A 32 1.14 -16.23 0.36
N ALA A 33 0.34 -15.75 1.33
CA ALA A 33 -0.83 -14.91 1.04
C ALA A 33 -0.48 -13.61 0.29
N VAL A 34 0.69 -13.02 0.58
CA VAL A 34 1.16 -11.80 -0.10
C VAL A 34 1.66 -12.12 -1.50
N ILE A 35 2.38 -13.24 -1.65
CA ILE A 35 2.86 -13.74 -2.94
C ILE A 35 1.68 -13.93 -3.88
N GLU A 36 0.65 -14.66 -3.45
CA GLU A 36 -0.53 -14.93 -4.27
C GLU A 36 -1.35 -13.67 -4.56
N ALA A 37 -1.48 -12.76 -3.59
CA ALA A 37 -2.18 -11.49 -3.83
C ALA A 37 -1.50 -10.67 -4.95
N ILE A 38 -0.17 -10.55 -4.90
CA ILE A 38 0.61 -9.83 -5.91
C ILE A 38 0.58 -10.55 -7.26
N ALA A 39 0.80 -11.86 -7.27
CA ALA A 39 0.74 -12.66 -8.50
C ALA A 39 -0.64 -12.54 -9.16
N SER A 40 -1.69 -12.58 -8.36
CA SER A 40 -3.05 -12.40 -8.84
C SER A 40 -3.34 -10.98 -9.36
N ALA A 41 -2.76 -9.95 -8.74
CA ALA A 41 -2.87 -8.57 -9.22
C ALA A 41 -2.19 -8.40 -10.60
N TYR A 42 -1.03 -9.01 -10.80
CA TYR A 42 -0.36 -9.03 -12.11
C TYR A 42 -1.17 -9.78 -13.16
N ARG A 43 -1.73 -10.96 -12.82
CA ARG A 43 -2.55 -11.75 -13.75
C ARG A 43 -3.83 -11.05 -14.19
N ARG A 44 -4.53 -10.38 -13.26
CA ARG A 44 -5.78 -9.67 -13.55
C ARG A 44 -5.55 -8.31 -14.21
N GLY A 45 -4.33 -7.77 -14.10
CA GLY A 45 -4.05 -6.37 -14.36
C GLY A 45 -4.65 -5.48 -13.26
N SER A 46 -4.01 -4.34 -13.00
CA SER A 46 -4.57 -3.35 -12.09
C SER A 46 -5.83 -2.76 -12.70
N GLU A 47 -6.98 -3.01 -12.09
CA GLU A 47 -8.25 -2.44 -12.53
C GLU A 47 -8.30 -0.91 -12.39
N THR A 48 -7.42 -0.33 -11.58
CA THR A 48 -7.14 1.12 -11.55
C THR A 48 -6.51 1.63 -12.85
N TRP A 49 -5.65 0.84 -13.50
CA TRP A 49 -5.02 1.19 -14.79
C TRP A 49 -5.82 0.74 -16.01
N ALA A 50 -6.63 -0.32 -15.87
CA ALA A 50 -7.49 -0.86 -16.93
C ALA A 50 -8.76 -0.01 -17.19
N GLY A 51 -8.74 1.28 -16.84
CA GLY A 51 -9.81 2.24 -17.16
C GLY A 51 -11.14 2.04 -16.42
N ARG A 52 -11.22 1.13 -15.44
CA ARG A 52 -12.43 0.97 -14.61
C ARG A 52 -12.33 1.89 -13.41
N SER A 53 -13.03 3.03 -13.51
CA SER A 53 -13.26 3.94 -12.39
C SER A 53 -13.90 3.19 -11.23
N ARG A 54 -13.20 3.13 -10.09
CA ARG A 54 -13.84 2.81 -8.81
C ARG A 54 -14.97 3.83 -8.63
N PRO A 55 -16.21 3.41 -8.29
CA PRO A 55 -17.26 4.38 -7.98
C PRO A 55 -16.73 5.25 -6.84
N ALA A 56 -16.62 6.55 -7.10
CA ALA A 56 -16.24 7.51 -6.08
C ALA A 56 -17.19 7.30 -4.90
N THR A 57 -16.63 6.89 -3.77
CA THR A 57 -17.33 6.93 -2.48
C THR A 57 -17.99 8.29 -2.37
N GLY A 58 -19.30 8.26 -2.11
CA GLY A 58 -20.25 9.31 -2.45
C GLY A 58 -19.78 10.72 -2.17
N ARG A 59 -20.19 11.64 -3.05
CA ARG A 59 -20.14 13.08 -2.85
C ARG A 59 -20.42 13.40 -1.39
N THR A 60 -19.43 13.93 -0.68
CA THR A 60 -19.68 14.71 0.52
C THR A 60 -20.67 15.80 0.10
N PRO A 61 -21.88 15.88 0.68
CA PRO A 61 -22.80 16.95 0.34
C PRO A 61 -22.09 18.28 0.64
N SER A 62 -22.19 19.18 -0.33
CA SER A 62 -21.58 20.50 -0.38
C SER A 62 -21.46 21.14 0.99
N SER A 63 -20.22 21.34 1.46
CA SER A 63 -19.92 22.35 2.47
C SER A 63 -20.45 23.69 1.96
N PRO A 64 -21.19 24.47 2.79
CA PRO A 64 -21.66 25.78 2.37
C PRO A 64 -20.45 26.66 2.05
N ARG A 65 -20.42 27.11 0.80
CA ARG A 65 -19.56 28.10 0.15
C ARG A 65 -18.79 28.99 1.16
N LEU A 66 -17.60 28.56 1.60
CA LEU A 66 -16.61 29.48 2.16
C LEU A 66 -15.97 30.23 0.99
N GLY A 67 -16.02 31.56 1.09
CA GLY A 67 -15.70 32.49 0.03
C GLY A 67 -14.35 32.23 -0.64
N GLN A 68 -14.36 32.45 -1.96
CA GLN A 68 -13.21 32.59 -2.83
C GLN A 68 -12.11 33.41 -2.15
N ARG A 69 -11.09 32.75 -1.61
CA ARG A 69 -9.80 33.38 -1.34
C ARG A 69 -8.79 32.68 -2.24
N SER A 70 -8.48 33.33 -3.34
CA SER A 70 -7.38 32.95 -4.23
C SER A 70 -6.09 32.86 -3.41
N PRO A 71 -5.32 31.77 -3.49
CA PRO A 71 -3.97 31.77 -2.96
C PRO A 71 -3.12 32.59 -3.94
N THR A 72 -2.84 33.85 -3.61
CA THR A 72 -1.77 34.58 -4.29
C THR A 72 -0.46 33.96 -3.82
N TRP A 73 0.06 33.00 -4.58
CA TRP A 73 1.44 32.56 -4.43
C TRP A 73 2.32 33.75 -4.84
N SER A 74 2.81 34.51 -3.86
CA SER A 74 3.83 35.52 -4.09
C SER A 74 5.15 34.80 -4.27
N ALA A 75 5.66 34.76 -5.51
CA ALA A 75 7.00 34.30 -5.80
C ALA A 75 7.99 35.30 -5.18
N ALA A 76 8.65 34.90 -4.10
CA ALA A 76 9.81 35.63 -3.60
C ALA A 76 10.95 35.45 -4.60
N THR A 77 11.18 36.47 -5.43
CA THR A 77 12.39 36.59 -6.25
C THR A 77 13.59 36.79 -5.32
N PRO A 78 14.67 36.02 -5.45
CA PRO A 78 15.91 36.30 -4.72
C PRO A 78 16.73 37.34 -5.50
N GLY A 79 17.20 38.38 -4.81
CA GLY A 79 18.34 39.18 -5.30
C GLY A 79 18.39 40.63 -4.82
N ALA A 80 19.29 40.90 -3.87
CA ALA A 80 20.32 41.96 -3.91
C ALA A 80 21.30 41.77 -2.75
#